data_AF-A0A816FW51-F1
#
_entry.id   AF-A0A816FW51-F1
#
_cell.length_a   1.000
_cell.length_b   1.000
_cell.length_c   1.000
_cell.angle_alpha   90.00
_cell.angle_beta   90.00
_cell.angle_gamma   90.00
#
_symmetry.space_group_name_H-M   'P 1'
#
loop_
_entity.id
_entity.type
_entity.pdbx_description
1 polymer ?
#
loop_
_entity_poly.entity_id
_entity_poly.type
_entity_poly.pdbx_seq_one_letter_code
_entity_poly.pdbx_strand_id
1 'polypeptide(L)'
;ARSPVFAAMFSHSMLEDQNSTIEITDLQAETVRCLLEYIYTSNVEDINEHNAIEIFKAADKYQLEFLKQKAELIMSNSLSISNCTMLFIVADLHNANDLKKRILNFIMRNILQVIETDDWRILVEQHPVLATEAFVYSAEHAASCACSS
;
A
#
# COMPACT_ATOMS: atom_id res chain seq x y z
N ALA A 1 21.33 10.77 3.27
CA ALA A 1 20.52 10.78 2.03
C ALA A 1 19.08 10.44 2.38
N ARG A 2 18.08 11.06 1.73
CA ARG A 2 16.65 10.88 2.09
C ARG A 2 16.03 9.57 1.58
N SER A 3 16.68 8.89 0.63
CA SER A 3 16.38 7.50 0.26
C SER A 3 17.68 6.68 0.36
N PRO A 4 17.72 5.62 1.16
CA PRO A 4 18.85 4.69 1.22
C PRO A 4 19.14 4.03 -0.13
N VAL A 5 18.10 3.75 -0.91
CA VAL A 5 18.20 3.11 -2.23
C VAL A 5 18.90 4.03 -3.22
N PHE A 6 18.48 5.31 -3.32
CA PHE A 6 19.20 6.27 -4.14
C PHE A 6 20.63 6.49 -3.64
N ALA A 7 20.85 6.52 -2.32
CA ALA A 7 22.20 6.63 -1.76
C ALA A 7 23.11 5.47 -2.19
N ALA A 8 22.58 4.24 -2.20
CA ALA A 8 23.29 3.05 -2.64
C ALA A 8 23.52 3.05 -4.16
N MET A 9 22.52 3.44 -4.95
CA MET A 9 22.65 3.59 -6.41
C MET A 9 23.79 4.56 -6.74
N PHE A 10 23.77 5.77 -6.18
CA PHE A 10 24.79 6.78 -6.46
C PHE A 10 26.18 6.45 -5.89
N SER A 11 26.28 5.59 -4.86
CA SER A 11 27.57 5.15 -4.32
C SER A 11 28.19 3.98 -5.10
N HIS A 12 27.37 3.15 -5.76
CA HIS A 12 27.82 1.99 -6.54
C HIS A 12 28.03 2.28 -8.03
N SER A 13 27.52 3.39 -8.58
CA SER A 13 27.74 3.80 -9.98
C SER A 13 29.18 4.19 -10.34
N MET A 14 30.19 3.83 -9.54
CA MET A 14 31.59 4.18 -9.81
C MET A 14 32.30 3.28 -10.82
N LEU A 15 31.71 2.17 -11.28
CA LEU A 15 32.42 1.20 -12.11
C LEU A 15 31.87 0.98 -13.53
N GLU A 16 30.65 1.39 -13.89
CA GLU A 16 30.10 1.01 -15.22
C GLU A 16 29.27 2.04 -16.01
N ASP A 17 29.04 3.28 -15.55
CA ASP A 17 28.24 4.23 -16.36
C ASP A 17 28.93 5.59 -16.59
N GLN A 18 29.41 5.79 -17.81
CA GLN A 18 29.99 7.06 -18.27
C GLN A 18 28.96 8.18 -18.46
N ASN A 19 27.66 7.92 -18.26
CA ASN A 19 26.58 8.84 -18.66
C ASN A 19 25.78 9.47 -17.51
N SER A 20 26.12 9.22 -16.24
CA SER A 20 25.47 9.84 -15.05
C SER A 20 23.93 9.82 -15.09
N THR A 21 23.33 8.81 -15.73
CA THR A 21 21.87 8.70 -15.93
C THR A 21 21.39 7.42 -15.26
N ILE A 22 20.28 7.50 -14.53
CA ILE A 22 19.60 6.34 -13.96
C ILE A 22 18.30 6.15 -14.72
N GLU A 23 18.13 4.99 -15.35
CA GLU A 23 16.89 4.63 -16.02
C GLU A 23 15.92 3.98 -15.03
N ILE A 24 14.69 4.49 -14.98
CA ILE A 24 13.59 3.94 -14.16
C ILE A 24 12.49 3.53 -15.14
N THR A 25 12.35 2.21 -15.35
CA THR A 25 11.41 1.65 -16.34
C THR A 25 10.12 1.13 -15.72
N ASP A 26 10.09 0.97 -14.40
CA ASP A 26 9.01 0.31 -13.67
C ASP A 26 8.03 1.29 -13.00
N LEU A 27 8.24 2.59 -13.14
CA LEU A 27 7.40 3.63 -12.55
C LEU A 27 6.89 4.60 -13.62
N GLN A 28 5.66 5.07 -13.43
CA GLN A 28 5.10 6.15 -14.23
C GLN A 28 5.81 7.48 -13.94
N ALA A 29 5.85 8.36 -14.95
CA ALA A 29 6.54 9.65 -14.86
C ALA A 29 5.98 10.52 -13.71
N GLU A 30 4.66 10.49 -13.49
CA GLU A 30 4.01 11.22 -12.39
C GLU A 30 4.47 10.70 -11.02
N THR A 31 4.60 9.37 -10.87
CA THR A 31 5.07 8.74 -9.63
C THR A 31 6.53 9.12 -9.37
N VAL A 32 7.39 9.06 -10.39
CA VAL A 32 8.79 9.48 -10.28
C VAL A 32 8.90 10.96 -9.89
N ARG A 33 8.07 11.84 -10.50
CA ARG A 33 8.01 13.25 -10.13
C ARG A 33 7.68 13.43 -8.65
N CYS A 34 6.66 12.73 -8.14
CA CYS A 34 6.27 12.80 -6.73
C CYS A 34 7.39 12.32 -5.79
N LEU A 35 8.10 11.24 -6.14
CA LEU A 35 9.25 10.76 -5.36
C LEU A 35 10.36 11.80 -5.30
N LEU A 36 10.72 12.39 -6.45
CA LEU A 36 11.77 13.40 -6.51
C LEU A 36 11.37 14.65 -5.72
N GLU A 37 10.13 15.12 -5.88
CA GLU A 37 9.60 16.23 -5.10
C GLU A 37 9.74 15.97 -3.60
N TYR A 38 9.29 14.79 -3.13
CA TYR A 38 9.47 14.38 -1.74
C TYR A 38 10.95 14.38 -1.31
N ILE A 39 11.83 13.82 -2.13
CA ILE A 39 13.27 13.73 -1.83
C ILE A 39 13.89 15.12 -1.74
N TYR A 40 13.42 16.12 -2.48
CA TYR A 40 13.99 17.48 -2.44
C TYR A 40 13.32 18.39 -1.41
N THR A 41 12.01 18.29 -1.19
CA THR A 41 11.25 19.23 -0.36
C THR A 41 10.80 18.66 0.99
N SER A 42 10.87 17.33 1.17
CA SER A 42 10.21 16.59 2.26
C SER A 42 8.68 16.76 2.31
N ASN A 43 8.06 17.25 1.23
CA ASN A 43 6.63 17.42 1.10
C ASN A 43 6.17 16.96 -0.30
N VAL A 44 4.92 16.51 -0.40
CA VAL A 44 4.24 16.23 -1.67
C VAL A 44 2.78 16.56 -1.49
N GLU A 45 2.25 17.48 -2.27
CA GLU A 45 0.84 17.89 -2.17
C GLU A 45 -0.07 17.09 -3.11
N ASP A 46 0.48 16.58 -4.21
CA ASP A 46 -0.26 15.94 -5.30
C ASP A 46 -0.53 14.43 -5.09
N ILE A 47 -0.85 13.99 -3.86
CA ILE A 47 -1.26 12.59 -3.60
C ILE A 47 -2.77 12.53 -3.42
N ASN A 48 -3.44 11.69 -4.21
CA ASN A 48 -4.89 11.47 -4.19
C ASN A 48 -5.21 9.98 -4.38
N GLU A 49 -6.49 9.60 -4.31
CA GLU A 49 -6.94 8.22 -4.39
C GLU A 49 -6.55 7.50 -5.70
N HIS A 50 -6.32 8.23 -6.79
CA HIS A 50 -5.99 7.66 -8.09
C HIS A 50 -4.52 7.27 -8.21
N ASN A 51 -3.62 7.99 -7.55
CA ASN A 51 -2.17 7.75 -7.60
C ASN A 51 -1.58 7.18 -6.31
N ALA A 52 -2.36 7.11 -5.22
CA ALA A 52 -1.88 6.66 -3.93
C ALA A 52 -1.28 5.24 -3.95
N ILE A 53 -1.85 4.32 -4.73
CA ILE A 53 -1.35 2.94 -4.83
C ILE A 53 0.04 2.91 -5.47
N GLU A 54 0.23 3.60 -6.59
CA GLU A 54 1.51 3.61 -7.30
C GLU A 54 2.59 4.37 -6.52
N ILE A 55 2.20 5.47 -5.86
CA ILE A 55 3.10 6.20 -4.96
C ILE A 55 3.47 5.35 -3.75
N PHE A 56 2.52 4.59 -3.18
CA PHE A 56 2.78 3.68 -2.08
C PHE A 56 3.78 2.59 -2.46
N LYS A 57 3.56 1.90 -3.59
CA LYS A 57 4.49 0.88 -4.12
C LYS A 57 5.89 1.44 -4.33
N ALA A 58 5.98 2.63 -4.91
CA ALA A 58 7.25 3.29 -5.16
C ALA A 58 7.93 3.74 -3.86
N ALA A 59 7.17 4.32 -2.92
CA ALA A 59 7.69 4.72 -1.63
C ALA A 59 8.25 3.52 -0.84
N ASP A 60 7.57 2.38 -0.90
CA ASP A 60 8.04 1.12 -0.32
C ASP A 60 9.35 0.65 -0.99
N LYS A 61 9.38 0.61 -2.33
CA LYS A 61 10.57 0.22 -3.12
C LYS A 61 11.80 1.08 -2.80
N TYR A 62 11.63 2.40 -2.69
CA TYR A 62 12.72 3.35 -2.45
C TYR A 62 12.95 3.69 -0.97
N GLN A 63 12.25 2.98 -0.07
CA GLN A 63 12.36 3.11 1.40
C GLN A 63 12.10 4.54 1.89
N LEU A 64 11.04 5.17 1.38
CA LEU A 64 10.57 6.50 1.74
C LEU A 64 9.41 6.40 2.74
N GLU A 65 9.73 6.06 4.00
CA GLU A 65 8.76 5.68 5.03
C GLU A 65 7.62 6.69 5.25
N PHE A 66 7.93 7.99 5.38
CA PHE A 66 6.88 9.00 5.57
C PHE A 66 5.99 9.18 4.34
N LEU A 67 6.54 9.01 3.13
CA LEU A 67 5.74 9.08 1.90
C LEU A 67 4.81 7.86 1.80
N LYS A 68 5.32 6.68 2.18
CA LYS A 68 4.53 5.44 2.31
C LYS A 68 3.36 5.67 3.27
N GLN A 69 3.62 6.16 4.48
CA GLN A 69 2.58 6.45 5.48
C GLN A 69 1.53 7.47 4.98
N LYS A 70 1.95 8.50 4.24
CA LYS A 70 1.02 9.48 3.66
C LYS A 70 0.11 8.84 2.61
N ALA A 71 0.65 7.98 1.76
CA ALA A 71 -0.14 7.23 0.78
C ALA A 71 -1.08 6.22 1.47
N GLU A 72 -0.63 5.54 2.53
CA GLU A 72 -1.48 4.66 3.35
C GLU A 72 -2.68 5.40 3.95
N LEU A 73 -2.47 6.61 4.46
CA LEU A 73 -3.55 7.43 5.00
C LEU A 73 -4.60 7.77 3.94
N ILE A 74 -4.17 8.13 2.73
CA ILE A 74 -5.09 8.45 1.63
C ILE A 74 -5.86 7.21 1.20
N MET A 75 -5.19 6.06 1.03
CA MET A 75 -5.85 4.80 0.71
C MET A 75 -6.84 4.37 1.80
N SER A 76 -6.51 4.58 3.07
CA SER A 76 -7.43 4.29 4.17
C SER A 76 -8.65 5.21 4.17
N ASN A 77 -8.51 6.46 3.75
CA ASN A 77 -9.60 7.43 3.69
C ASN A 77 -10.50 7.22 2.47
N SER A 78 -9.97 6.62 1.40
CA SER A 78 -10.71 6.32 0.18
C SER A 78 -11.32 4.91 0.14
N LEU A 79 -11.33 4.18 1.26
CA LEU A 79 -11.88 2.82 1.32
C LEU A 79 -13.35 2.77 0.90
N SER A 80 -13.65 1.85 0.00
CA SER A 80 -14.97 1.57 -0.54
C SER A 80 -15.15 0.07 -0.72
N ILE A 81 -16.40 -0.37 -0.92
CA ILE A 81 -16.70 -1.77 -1.23
C ILE A 81 -15.97 -2.22 -2.52
N SER A 82 -15.86 -1.33 -3.50
CA SER A 82 -15.24 -1.62 -4.80
C SER A 82 -13.71 -1.66 -4.80
N ASN A 83 -13.04 -1.17 -3.74
CA ASN A 83 -11.57 -1.13 -3.70
C ASN A 83 -10.96 -1.86 -2.50
N CYS A 84 -11.75 -2.17 -1.45
CA CYS A 84 -11.21 -2.71 -0.20
C CYS A 84 -10.47 -4.04 -0.40
N THR A 85 -10.98 -4.91 -1.26
CA THR A 85 -10.37 -6.21 -1.56
C THR A 85 -9.02 -6.08 -2.27
N MET A 86 -8.95 -5.21 -3.28
CA MET A 86 -7.71 -4.92 -3.99
C MET A 86 -6.67 -4.28 -3.07
N LEU A 87 -7.10 -3.30 -2.26
CA LEU A 87 -6.23 -2.66 -1.26
C LEU A 87 -5.77 -3.65 -0.18
N PHE A 88 -6.57 -4.66 0.17
CA PHE A 88 -6.18 -5.69 1.13
C PHE A 88 -5.01 -6.52 0.61
N ILE A 89 -5.07 -6.93 -0.67
CA ILE A 89 -3.98 -7.66 -1.34
C ILE A 89 -2.72 -6.79 -1.43
N VAL A 90 -2.87 -5.51 -1.80
CA VAL A 90 -1.74 -4.56 -1.87
C VAL A 90 -1.10 -4.36 -0.50
N ALA A 91 -1.90 -4.21 0.55
CA ALA A 91 -1.39 -4.01 1.91
C ALA A 91 -0.62 -5.24 2.40
N ASP A 92 -1.08 -6.45 2.08
CA ASP A 92 -0.38 -7.68 2.44
C ASP A 92 0.95 -7.83 1.69
N LEU A 93 0.94 -7.61 0.37
CA LEU A 93 2.14 -7.71 -0.48
C LEU A 93 3.28 -6.79 -0.01
N HIS A 94 2.94 -5.61 0.50
CA HIS A 94 3.90 -4.60 0.95
C HIS A 94 4.06 -4.54 2.48
N ASN A 95 3.57 -5.55 3.20
CA ASN A 95 3.64 -5.66 4.66
C ASN A 95 3.13 -4.41 5.40
N ALA A 96 2.14 -3.70 4.84
CA ALA A 96 1.55 -2.51 5.44
C ALA A 96 0.48 -2.88 6.47
N ASN A 97 0.94 -3.35 7.63
CA ASN A 97 0.10 -3.92 8.67
C ASN A 97 -0.96 -2.95 9.22
N ASP A 98 -0.65 -1.66 9.32
CA ASP A 98 -1.60 -0.66 9.85
C ASP A 98 -2.70 -0.35 8.84
N LEU A 99 -2.37 -0.22 7.56
CA LEU A 99 -3.35 -0.15 6.48
C LEU A 99 -4.20 -1.44 6.43
N LYS A 100 -3.57 -2.62 6.53
CA LYS A 100 -4.24 -3.92 6.52
C LYS A 100 -5.31 -4.01 7.62
N LYS A 101 -4.98 -3.59 8.85
CA LYS A 101 -5.94 -3.52 9.97
C LYS A 101 -7.10 -2.58 9.69
N ARG A 102 -6.87 -1.42 9.08
CA ARG A 102 -7.92 -0.45 8.73
C ARG A 102 -8.87 -1.02 7.67
N ILE A 103 -8.31 -1.70 6.67
CA ILE A 103 -9.08 -2.41 5.63
C ILE A 103 -9.92 -3.53 6.24
N LEU A 104 -9.33 -4.38 7.09
CA LEU A 104 -10.07 -5.45 7.78
C LEU A 104 -11.25 -4.90 8.60
N ASN A 105 -11.04 -3.83 9.35
CA ASN A 105 -12.13 -3.15 10.07
C ASN A 105 -13.24 -2.68 9.13
N PHE A 106 -12.90 -2.12 7.97
CA PHE A 106 -13.86 -1.69 6.97
C PHE A 106 -14.63 -2.89 6.39
N ILE A 107 -13.93 -3.98 6.04
CA ILE A 107 -14.54 -5.21 5.52
C ILE A 107 -15.51 -5.79 6.55
N MET A 108 -15.12 -5.87 7.82
CA MET A 108 -16.00 -6.41 8.87
C MET A 108 -17.29 -5.61 9.04
N ARG A 109 -17.22 -4.28 8.93
CA ARG A 109 -18.40 -3.40 9.01
C ARG A 109 -19.34 -3.55 7.81
N ASN A 110 -18.83 -3.97 6.67
CA ASN A 110 -19.56 -4.07 5.40
C ASN A 110 -19.60 -5.50 4.86
N ILE A 111 -19.38 -6.51 5.70
CA ILE A 111 -19.03 -7.87 5.27
C ILE A 111 -20.06 -8.45 4.31
N LEU A 112 -21.35 -8.24 4.57
CA LEU A 112 -22.45 -8.73 3.72
C LEU A 112 -22.39 -8.20 2.29
N GLN A 113 -21.97 -6.94 2.10
CA GLN A 113 -21.83 -6.36 0.77
C GLN A 113 -20.50 -6.78 0.11
N VAL A 114 -19.43 -6.91 0.90
CA VAL A 114 -18.10 -7.27 0.37
C VAL A 114 -18.10 -8.71 -0.16
N ILE A 115 -18.69 -9.66 0.56
CA ILE A 115 -18.69 -11.07 0.14
C ILE A 115 -19.49 -11.35 -1.14
N GLU A 116 -20.40 -10.44 -1.51
CA GLU A 116 -21.18 -10.52 -2.75
C GLU A 116 -20.40 -10.01 -3.97
N THR A 117 -19.26 -9.34 -3.77
CA THR A 117 -18.45 -8.81 -4.88
C THR A 117 -17.65 -9.90 -5.59
N ASP A 118 -17.48 -9.74 -6.91
CA ASP A 118 -16.59 -10.61 -7.69
C ASP A 118 -15.13 -10.51 -7.19
N ASP A 119 -14.71 -9.33 -6.75
CA ASP A 119 -13.35 -9.12 -6.21
C ASP A 119 -13.11 -10.02 -5.00
N TRP A 120 -14.08 -10.12 -4.08
CA TRP A 120 -13.95 -11.00 -2.92
C TRP A 120 -13.86 -12.47 -3.32
N ARG A 121 -14.66 -12.89 -4.30
CA ARG A 121 -14.58 -14.26 -4.84
C ARG A 121 -13.20 -14.54 -5.45
N ILE A 122 -12.66 -13.61 -6.22
CA ILE A 122 -11.30 -13.69 -6.77
C ILE A 122 -10.26 -13.77 -5.64
N LEU A 123 -10.41 -12.98 -4.58
CA LEU A 123 -9.51 -13.04 -3.42
C LEU A 123 -9.53 -14.41 -2.75
N VAL A 124 -10.70 -15.02 -2.56
CA VAL A 124 -10.81 -16.36 -1.96
C VAL A 124 -10.13 -17.41 -2.85
N GLU A 125 -10.28 -17.31 -4.17
CA GLU A 125 -9.69 -18.25 -5.14
C GLU A 125 -8.16 -18.10 -5.26
N GLN A 126 -7.65 -16.86 -5.33
CA GLN A 126 -6.24 -16.57 -5.61
C GLN A 126 -5.39 -16.38 -4.34
N HIS A 127 -6.01 -15.95 -3.24
CA HIS A 127 -5.35 -15.59 -1.98
C HIS A 127 -6.05 -16.21 -0.76
N PRO A 128 -6.15 -17.55 -0.66
CA PRO A 128 -6.92 -18.24 0.39
C PRO A 128 -6.39 -17.95 1.80
N VAL A 129 -5.09 -17.64 1.95
CA VAL A 129 -4.49 -17.25 3.23
C VAL A 129 -5.06 -15.92 3.72
N LEU A 130 -5.21 -14.92 2.83
CA LEU A 130 -5.80 -13.63 3.17
C LEU A 130 -7.28 -13.76 3.53
N ALA A 131 -8.02 -14.61 2.80
CA ALA A 131 -9.41 -14.91 3.14
C ALA A 131 -9.52 -15.53 4.54
N THR A 132 -8.62 -16.46 4.86
CA THR A 132 -8.55 -17.08 6.19
C THR A 132 -8.20 -16.06 7.27
N GLU A 133 -7.27 -15.14 6.99
CA GLU A 133 -6.92 -14.06 7.92
C GLU A 133 -8.12 -13.15 8.21
N ALA A 134 -8.88 -12.75 7.18
CA ALA A 134 -10.10 -11.97 7.36
C ALA A 134 -11.15 -12.72 8.19
N PHE A 135 -11.28 -14.04 7.99
CA PHE A 135 -12.16 -14.90 8.78
C PHE A 135 -11.73 -14.98 10.24
N VAL A 136 -10.44 -15.22 10.52
CA VAL A 136 -9.90 -15.25 11.89
C VAL A 136 -10.13 -13.91 12.58
N TYR A 137 -9.83 -12.80 11.89
CA TYR A 137 -10.08 -11.45 12.38
C TYR A 137 -11.56 -11.25 12.77
N SER A 138 -12.50 -11.76 11.97
CA SER A 138 -13.93 -11.70 12.25
C SER A 138 -14.32 -12.48 13.52
N ALA A 139 -13.74 -13.68 13.71
CA ALA A 139 -14.03 -14.55 14.83
C ALA A 139 -13.51 -13.97 16.15
N GLU A 140 -12.31 -13.39 16.14
CA GLU A 140 -11.72 -12.71 17.30
C GLU A 140 -12.56 -11.51 17.75
N HIS A 141 -13.07 -10.72 16.80
CA HIS A 141 -13.93 -9.58 17.10
C HIS A 141 -15.30 -10.01 17.65
N ALA A 142 -15.90 -11.06 17.10
CA ALA A 142 -17.15 -11.63 17.62
C ALA A 142 -16.99 -12.15 19.06
N ALA A 143 -15.88 -12.83 19.37
CA ALA A 143 -15.58 -13.32 20.71
C ALA A 143 -15.40 -12.16 21.72
N SER A 144 -14.76 -11.07 21.32
CA SER A 144 -14.57 -9.88 22.16
C SER A 144 -15.91 -9.22 22.54
N CYS A 145 -16.84 -9.09 21.59
CA CYS A 145 -18.19 -8.56 21.84
C CYS A 145 -19.02 -9.46 22.77
N ALA A 146 -18.85 -10.78 22.68
CA ALA A 146 -19.56 -11.74 23.54
C ALA A 146 -19.07 -11.74 25.00
N CYS A 147 -17.78 -11.45 25.24
CA CYS A 147 -17.20 -11.39 26.59
C CYS A 147 -17.44 -10.06 27.32
N SER A 148 -17.91 -9.02 26.61
CA SER A 148 -18.15 -7.68 27.15
C SER A 148 -19.63 -7.38 27.42
N SER A 149 -20.52 -8.36 27.22
CA SER A 149 -21.97 -8.33 27.52
C SER A 149 -22.30 -9.25 28.68
#